data_AF-A0A530K8A8-F1
#
_entry.id   AF-A0A530K8A8-F1
#
_cell.length_a   1.000
_cell.length_b   1.000
_cell.length_c   1.000
_cell.angle_alpha   90.00
_cell.angle_beta   90.00
_cell.angle_gamma   90.00
#
_symmetry.space_group_name_H-M   'P 1'
#
loop_
_entity.id
_entity.type
_entity.pdbx_description
1 polymer ?
#
loop_
_entity_poly.entity_id
_entity_poly.type
_entity_poly.pdbx_seq_one_letter_code
_entity_poly.pdbx_strand_id
1 'polypeptide(L)' 'VVFHEDDARTRKDNAPQNLAVIRRLAQNILAAHPLDKPIASKMRRANWSKDFFYELFTHMR' A
#
# COMPACT_ATOMS: atom_id res chain seq x y z
N VAL A 1 -9.56 -23.21 -8.62
CA VAL A 1 -9.50 -21.75 -8.89
C VAL A 1 -8.25 -21.52 -9.72
N VAL A 2 -8.37 -20.92 -10.92
CA VAL A 2 -7.21 -20.53 -11.73
C VAL A 2 -6.87 -19.09 -11.35
N PHE A 3 -5.69 -18.86 -10.84
CA PHE A 3 -5.22 -17.51 -10.52
C PHE A 3 -4.71 -16.85 -11.80
N HIS A 4 -5.22 -15.65 -12.09
CA HIS A 4 -4.86 -14.81 -13.25
C HIS A 4 -3.49 -14.14 -13.09
N GLU A 5 -2.50 -14.85 -12.56
CA GLU A 5 -1.16 -14.31 -12.33
C GLU A 5 -0.48 -13.92 -13.65
N ASP A 6 -0.75 -14.68 -14.72
CA ASP A 6 -0.27 -14.38 -16.07
C ASP A 6 -0.82 -13.07 -16.64
N ASP A 7 -1.92 -12.52 -16.09
CA ASP A 7 -2.45 -11.22 -16.50
C ASP A 7 -1.68 -10.05 -15.88
N ALA A 8 -0.78 -10.31 -14.92
CA ALA A 8 0.05 -9.28 -14.32
C ALA A 8 1.09 -8.75 -15.32
N ARG A 9 0.79 -7.62 -15.97
CA ARG A 9 1.68 -6.93 -16.91
C ARG A 9 2.71 -6.02 -16.22
N THR A 10 3.18 -6.40 -15.03
CA THR A 10 4.07 -5.56 -14.20
C THR A 10 5.42 -5.26 -14.84
N ARG A 11 5.84 -6.02 -15.86
CA ARG A 11 7.08 -5.82 -16.63
C ARG A 11 6.91 -4.98 -17.90
N LYS A 12 5.68 -4.60 -18.26
CA LYS A 12 5.39 -3.93 -19.53
C LYS A 12 5.59 -2.42 -19.40
N ASP A 13 6.27 -1.81 -20.36
CA ASP A 13 6.42 -0.35 -20.50
C ASP A 13 6.86 0.32 -19.18
N ASN A 14 6.05 1.28 -18.70
CA ASN A 14 6.26 2.03 -17.46
C ASN A 14 5.66 1.36 -16.22
N ALA A 15 5.07 0.17 -16.35
CA ALA A 15 4.44 -0.53 -15.23
C ALA A 15 5.40 -0.76 -14.04
N PRO A 16 6.68 -1.14 -14.23
CA PRO A 16 7.62 -1.29 -13.12
C PRO A 16 7.80 0.01 -12.33
N GLN A 17 8.01 1.13 -13.04
CA GLN A 17 8.26 2.46 -12.46
C GLN A 17 7.00 2.98 -11.76
N ASN A 18 5.84 2.88 -12.42
CA ASN A 18 4.56 3.30 -11.84
C ASN A 18 4.27 2.52 -10.55
N LEU A 19 4.53 1.22 -10.55
CA LEU A 19 4.31 0.38 -9.39
C LEU A 19 5.30 0.69 -8.25
N ALA A 20 6.55 1.03 -8.58
CA ALA A 20 7.52 1.52 -7.60
C ALA A 20 7.07 2.85 -6.95
N VAL A 21 6.53 3.78 -7.75
CA VAL A 21 5.98 5.05 -7.27
C VAL A 21 4.78 4.78 -6.34
N ILE A 22 3.83 3.95 -6.75
CA ILE A 22 2.67 3.58 -5.92
C ILE A 22 3.12 2.96 -4.58
N ARG A 23 4.09 2.04 -4.61
CA ARG A 23 4.64 1.44 -3.39
C ARG A 23 5.27 2.50 -2.47
N ARG A 24 6.01 3.46 -3.04
CA ARG A 24 6.62 4.53 -2.26
C ARG A 24 5.57 5.45 -1.63
N LEU A 25 4.51 5.79 -2.36
CA LEU A 25 3.39 6.56 -1.84
C LEU A 25 2.71 5.82 -0.68
N ALA A 26 2.39 4.54 -0.85
CA ALA A 26 1.80 3.73 0.21
C ALA A 26 2.69 3.67 1.45
N GLN A 27 4.01 3.53 1.27
CA GLN A 27 4.96 3.52 2.38
C GLN A 27 5.01 4.86 3.12
N ASN A 28 4.99 5.98 2.40
CA ASN A 28 4.97 7.32 3.00
C ASN A 28 3.69 7.54 3.82
N ILE A 29 2.53 7.14 3.31
CA ILE A 29 1.24 7.21 4.03
C ILE A 29 1.31 6.44 5.36
N LEU A 30 1.82 5.20 5.30
CA LEU A 30 1.97 4.37 6.50
C LEU A 30 2.98 4.95 7.51
N ALA A 31 4.03 5.60 7.03
CA ALA A 31 5.03 6.24 7.87
C ALA A 31 4.49 7.51 8.57
N ALA A 32 3.62 8.28 7.90
CA ALA A 32 3.02 9.50 8.45
C ALA A 32 2.03 9.25 9.59
N HIS A 33 1.42 8.07 9.65
CA HIS A 33 0.44 7.73 10.69
C HIS A 33 1.06 7.73 12.11
N PRO A 34 0.43 8.38 13.12
CA PRO A 34 1.02 8.62 14.44
C PRO A 34 1.22 7.37 15.31
N LEU A 35 0.50 6.27 15.02
CA LEU A 35 0.67 5.00 15.72
C LEU A 35 2.14 4.52 15.71
N ASP A 36 2.73 4.39 16.89
CA ASP A 36 4.09 3.86 17.08
C ASP A 36 4.13 2.33 16.95
N LYS A 37 4.02 1.86 15.70
CA LYS A 37 4.13 0.46 15.32
C LYS A 37 4.89 0.31 14.00
N PRO A 38 5.57 -0.83 13.78
CA PRO A 38 6.23 -1.11 12.51
C PRO A 38 5.27 -1.01 11.32
N ILE A 39 5.77 -0.61 10.15
CA ILE A 39 4.99 -0.47 8.91
C ILE A 39 4.20 -1.75 8.60
N ALA A 40 4.80 -2.93 8.76
CA ALA A 40 4.12 -4.20 8.53
C ALA A 40 2.89 -4.41 9.43
N SER A 41 2.92 -3.89 10.67
CA SER A 41 1.75 -3.93 11.55
C SER A 41 0.65 -2.99 11.07
N LYS A 42 1.01 -1.78 10.62
CA LYS A 42 0.05 -0.82 10.04
C LYS A 42 -0.58 -1.38 8.77
N MET A 43 0.20 -2.00 7.88
CA MET A 43 -0.32 -2.68 6.68
C MET A 43 -1.34 -3.78 7.02
N ARG A 44 -1.02 -4.65 8.00
CA ARG A 44 -1.95 -5.71 8.42
C ARG A 44 -3.25 -5.15 9.00
N ARG A 45 -3.17 -4.11 9.84
CA ARG A 45 -4.36 -3.44 10.38
C ARG A 45 -5.23 -2.83 9.28
N ALA A 46 -4.61 -2.16 8.31
CA ALA A 46 -5.30 -1.60 7.15
C ALA A 46 -5.99 -2.66 6.29
N ASN A 47 -5.41 -3.86 6.21
CA ASN A 47 -6.03 -4.98 5.50
C ASN A 47 -7.22 -5.60 6.27
N TRP A 48 -7.29 -5.44 7.59
CA TRP A 48 -8.33 -6.05 8.43
C TRP A 48 -9.42 -5.08 8.87
N SER A 49 -9.17 -3.77 8.84
CA SER A 49 -10.11 -2.73 9.26
C SER A 49 -10.17 -1.62 8.22
N LYS A 50 -11.36 -1.43 7.64
CA LYS A 50 -11.62 -0.31 6.73
C LYS A 50 -11.49 1.05 7.43
N ASP A 51 -11.90 1.12 8.69
CA ASP A 51 -11.81 2.37 9.46
C ASP A 51 -10.36 2.79 9.64
N PHE A 52 -9.49 1.86 10.04
CA PHE A 52 -8.05 2.11 10.13
C PHE A 52 -7.44 2.44 8.76
N PHE A 53 -7.89 1.78 7.68
CA PHE A 53 -7.45 2.10 6.33
C PHE A 53 -7.77 3.57 5.96
N TYR A 54 -8.97 4.05 6.27
CA TYR A 54 -9.33 5.45 6.00
C TYR A 54 -8.59 6.45 6.91
N GLU A 55 -8.36 6.08 8.17
CA GLU A 55 -7.57 6.88 9.13
C GLU A 55 -6.17 7.20 8.59
N LEU A 56 -5.52 6.25 7.88
CA LEU A 56 -4.21 6.47 7.25
C LEU A 56 -4.15 7.75 6.38
N PHE A 57 -5.23 8.08 5.69
CA PHE A 57 -5.28 9.22 4.78
C PHE A 57 -5.47 10.56 5.50
N THR A 58 -5.92 10.56 6.76
CA THR A 58 -6.12 11.79 7.55
C THR A 58 -4.83 12.41 8.07
N HIS A 59 -3.73 11.65 8.04
CA HIS A 59 -2.42 12.06 8.54
C HIS A 59 -1.44 12.46 7.42
N MET A 60 -1.89 12.45 6.17
CA MET A 60 -1.10 12.98 5.06
C MET A 60 -0.97 14.49 5.21
N ARG A 61 0.27 15.01 5.18
CA ARG A 61 0.58 16.44 5.09
C ARG A 61 0.97 16.79 3.67
#